data_AF-A0A943V0F9-F1
#
_entry.id   AF-A0A943V0F9-F1
#
_cell.length_a   1.000
_cell.length_b   1.000
_cell.length_c   1.000
_cell.angle_alpha   90.00
_cell.angle_beta   90.00
_cell.angle_gamma   90.00
#
_symmetry.space_group_name_H-M   'P 1'
#
loop_
_entity.id
_entity.type
_entity.pdbx_description
1 polymer ?
#
loop_
_entity_poly.entity_id
_entity_poly.type
_entity_poly.pdbx_seq_one_letter_code
_entity_poly.pdbx_strand_id
1 'polypeptide(L)'
;MSGSSGIIAILLMAVSVVLCCVGMPVISAAFVEPYLRGVYSAGAAAIGFDNMAIMAIIVAFIVVVMFGTLGRARKKTVPVYMAGITVDAGKRVFRGSLGGEREASSRNWYLENIFGEKRLDKPATILTAVVIVASICASVFAGGLFAASGAVSLPIYLQTATLNESVFSTLIGIVVFLVAGPVLGCLLAGLDRIISARMQGRVGPPLLQPYYDVRKLIAKDDVSVNTVEGTYITMALVFTLIAGGVFFGGGNFLMCVFLVTLSALFFILAAYSSRSPYAEIGADREILQVMSYEPMILFVAVGMLLSLGTFDVAGVFEGRAPMIVAAWPIFIGLLFVLTIKLRKSPFDLSYSHHAHQELVKGVTTEMSGRTLAKVEIMHWCENVLFIAWVAMFFVWSNPASILLAVAVALAVYFLEILIDNNFARVKWQACLKWSWTVSLVAGLVNIAGLVLYIVFM
;
A
#
# COMPACT_ATOMS: atom_id res chain seq x y z
N MET A 1 -4.22 30.52 12.54
CA MET A 1 -5.13 29.94 13.57
C MET A 1 -6.07 28.86 12.98
N SER A 2 -5.61 28.02 12.04
CA SER A 2 -6.43 26.97 11.39
C SER A 2 -6.13 25.55 11.91
N GLY A 3 -5.18 25.41 12.84
CA GLY A 3 -4.67 24.10 13.26
C GLY A 3 -5.57 23.33 14.22
N SER A 4 -6.46 23.98 14.97
CA SER A 4 -7.21 23.32 16.04
C SER A 4 -8.27 22.34 15.51
N SER A 5 -9.06 22.74 14.53
CA SER A 5 -10.15 21.91 13.99
C SER A 5 -9.65 20.70 13.20
N GLY A 6 -8.57 20.85 12.41
CA GLY A 6 -7.95 19.73 11.69
C GLY A 6 -7.28 18.72 12.62
N ILE A 7 -6.61 19.20 13.68
CA ILE A 7 -6.05 18.32 14.72
C ILE A 7 -7.16 17.55 15.44
N ILE A 8 -8.29 18.19 15.76
CA ILE A 8 -9.44 17.52 16.38
C ILE A 8 -10.02 16.45 15.46
N ALA A 9 -10.20 16.73 14.17
CA ALA A 9 -10.71 15.75 13.20
C ALA A 9 -9.76 14.54 13.04
N ILE A 10 -8.45 14.79 12.97
CA ILE A 10 -7.43 13.73 12.90
C ILE A 10 -7.40 12.91 14.20
N LEU A 11 -7.49 13.56 15.37
CA LEU A 11 -7.57 12.88 16.67
C LEU A 11 -8.84 12.03 16.78
N LEU A 12 -9.98 12.55 16.31
CA LEU A 12 -11.26 11.85 16.39
C LEU A 12 -11.27 10.65 15.44
N MET A 13 -10.80 10.82 14.20
CA MET A 13 -10.63 9.71 13.25
C MET A 13 -9.68 8.64 13.80
N ALA A 14 -8.56 9.06 14.39
CA ALA A 14 -7.63 8.13 15.01
C ALA A 14 -8.22 7.38 16.20
N VAL A 15 -8.90 8.07 17.11
CA VAL A 15 -9.57 7.43 18.25
C VAL A 15 -10.65 6.47 17.78
N SER A 16 -11.41 6.82 16.75
CA SER A 16 -12.41 5.93 16.14
C SER A 16 -11.77 4.69 15.50
N VAL A 17 -10.66 4.85 14.78
CA VAL A 17 -9.93 3.72 14.18
C VAL A 17 -9.33 2.82 15.26
N VAL A 18 -8.76 3.39 16.34
CA VAL A 18 -8.29 2.63 17.51
C VAL A 18 -9.40 1.80 18.11
N LEU A 19 -10.54 2.43 18.37
CA LEU A 19 -11.69 1.76 18.97
C LEU A 19 -12.21 0.63 18.08
N CYS A 20 -12.28 0.85 16.76
CA CYS A 20 -12.68 -0.18 15.81
C CYS A 20 -11.67 -1.35 15.76
N CYS A 21 -10.37 -1.08 15.78
CA CYS A 21 -9.36 -2.12 15.63
C CYS A 21 -9.04 -2.86 16.94
N VAL A 22 -9.09 -2.19 18.08
CA VAL A 22 -9.02 -2.85 19.39
C VAL A 22 -10.33 -3.59 19.68
N GLY A 23 -11.45 -3.07 19.19
CA GLY A 23 -12.77 -3.71 19.27
C GLY A 23 -13.00 -4.82 18.24
N MET A 24 -12.14 -4.97 17.23
CA MET A 24 -12.31 -5.96 16.15
C MET A 24 -12.47 -7.42 16.65
N PRO A 25 -11.74 -7.89 17.68
CA PRO A 25 -11.96 -9.23 18.23
C PRO A 25 -13.38 -9.40 18.80
N VAL A 26 -13.91 -8.36 19.44
CA VAL A 26 -15.26 -8.35 20.03
C VAL A 26 -16.31 -8.22 18.93
N ILE A 27 -16.10 -7.35 17.94
CA ILE A 27 -16.99 -7.19 16.78
C ILE A 27 -17.04 -8.49 15.97
N SER A 28 -15.89 -9.15 15.79
CA SER A 28 -15.83 -10.42 15.07
C SER A 28 -16.59 -11.52 15.79
N ALA A 29 -16.34 -11.71 17.09
CA ALA A 29 -17.01 -12.73 17.91
C ALA A 29 -18.52 -12.47 18.09
N ALA A 30 -18.93 -11.20 18.24
CA ALA A 30 -20.32 -10.84 18.48
C ALA A 30 -21.16 -10.68 17.21
N PHE A 31 -20.53 -10.40 16.05
CA PHE A 31 -21.26 -9.98 14.85
C PHE A 31 -20.85 -10.73 13.58
N VAL A 32 -19.55 -10.80 13.27
CA VAL A 32 -19.07 -11.39 12.00
C VAL A 32 -19.21 -12.91 12.01
N GLU A 33 -18.82 -13.56 13.09
CA GLU A 33 -18.91 -15.01 13.24
C GLU A 33 -20.36 -15.55 13.24
N PRO A 34 -21.33 -14.96 13.99
CA PRO A 34 -22.72 -15.39 13.90
C PRO A 34 -23.36 -15.06 12.54
N TYR A 35 -22.96 -13.97 11.88
CA TYR A 35 -23.41 -13.65 10.53
C TYR A 35 -22.96 -14.69 9.50
N LEU A 36 -21.67 -15.05 9.52
CA LEU A 36 -21.11 -16.06 8.63
C LEU A 36 -21.73 -17.44 8.88
N ARG A 37 -21.96 -17.82 10.14
CA ARG A 37 -22.67 -19.06 10.49
C ARG A 37 -24.11 -19.07 10.00
N GLY A 38 -24.80 -17.93 10.04
CA GLY A 38 -26.18 -17.78 9.57
C GLY A 38 -26.34 -17.89 8.05
N VAL A 39 -25.42 -17.32 7.27
CA VAL A 39 -25.51 -17.30 5.79
C VAL A 39 -24.89 -18.55 5.16
N TYR A 40 -23.78 -19.05 5.69
CA TYR A 40 -23.01 -20.11 5.02
C TYR A 40 -23.25 -21.50 5.61
N SER A 41 -24.02 -21.65 6.70
CA SER A 41 -24.45 -22.93 7.34
C SER A 41 -23.35 -23.90 7.81
N ALA A 42 -22.10 -23.73 7.36
CA ALA A 42 -20.90 -24.33 7.91
C ALA A 42 -20.13 -23.26 8.69
N GLY A 43 -19.45 -23.67 9.76
CA GLY A 43 -18.58 -22.79 10.55
C GLY A 43 -17.44 -22.27 9.69
N ALA A 44 -17.69 -21.20 8.94
CA ALA A 44 -16.66 -20.41 8.32
C ALA A 44 -15.83 -19.85 9.47
N ALA A 45 -14.64 -20.42 9.67
CA ALA A 45 -13.68 -19.88 10.61
C ALA A 45 -13.29 -18.48 10.12
N ALA A 46 -14.03 -17.48 10.61
CA ALA A 46 -13.64 -16.08 10.53
C ALA A 46 -12.26 -15.99 11.19
N ILE A 47 -11.29 -15.43 10.46
CA ILE A 47 -9.95 -15.00 10.89
C ILE A 47 -9.57 -15.55 12.28
N GLY A 48 -8.68 -16.55 12.35
CA GLY A 48 -8.27 -17.16 13.62
C GLY A 48 -7.96 -16.12 14.70
N PHE A 49 -8.28 -16.43 15.96
CA PHE A 49 -8.11 -15.51 17.09
C PHE A 49 -6.70 -14.89 17.14
N ASP A 50 -5.68 -15.65 16.75
CA ASP A 50 -4.29 -15.18 16.64
C ASP A 50 -4.13 -14.05 15.61
N ASN A 51 -4.73 -14.17 14.42
CA ASN A 51 -4.69 -13.12 13.40
C ASN A 51 -5.49 -11.88 13.82
N MET A 52 -6.61 -12.05 14.52
CA MET A 52 -7.37 -10.92 15.08
C MET A 52 -6.61 -10.22 16.21
N ALA A 53 -5.93 -10.98 17.07
CA ALA A 53 -5.11 -10.45 18.14
C ALA A 53 -3.87 -9.73 17.59
N ILE A 54 -3.20 -10.30 16.58
CA ILE A 54 -2.06 -9.65 15.92
C ILE A 54 -2.53 -8.36 15.23
N MET A 55 -3.67 -8.35 14.53
CA MET A 55 -4.23 -7.13 13.94
C MET A 55 -4.56 -6.07 15.00
N ALA A 56 -5.16 -6.46 16.13
CA ALA A 56 -5.47 -5.53 17.22
C ALA A 56 -4.19 -4.97 17.88
N ILE A 57 -3.18 -5.81 18.11
CA ILE A 57 -1.88 -5.40 18.67
C ILE A 57 -1.14 -4.49 17.70
N ILE A 58 -1.12 -4.84 16.41
CA ILE A 58 -0.50 -4.03 15.36
C ILE A 58 -1.18 -2.67 15.31
N VAL A 59 -2.53 -2.59 15.28
CA VAL A 59 -3.21 -1.29 15.22
C VAL A 59 -3.06 -0.49 16.52
N ALA A 60 -3.07 -1.14 17.69
CA ALA A 60 -2.75 -0.46 18.94
C ALA A 60 -1.33 0.12 18.92
N PHE A 61 -0.35 -0.64 18.42
CA PHE A 61 1.03 -0.19 18.24
C PHE A 61 1.14 0.93 17.21
N ILE A 62 0.42 0.85 16.08
CA ILE A 62 0.33 1.89 15.04
C ILE A 62 -0.12 3.20 15.65
N VAL A 63 -1.15 3.17 16.50
CA VAL A 63 -1.71 4.39 17.07
C VAL A 63 -0.75 4.96 18.11
N VAL A 64 -0.20 4.12 18.98
CA VAL A 64 0.81 4.54 19.96
C VAL A 64 2.02 5.16 19.25
N VAL A 65 2.42 4.65 18.09
CA VAL A 65 3.55 5.21 17.32
C VAL A 65 3.14 6.43 16.50
N MET A 66 1.99 6.42 15.81
CA MET A 66 1.47 7.57 15.07
C MET A 66 1.28 8.78 15.97
N PHE A 67 0.79 8.60 17.20
CA PHE A 67 0.51 9.71 18.12
C PHE A 67 1.59 9.94 19.18
N GLY A 68 2.38 8.92 19.53
CA GLY A 68 3.46 9.04 20.53
C GLY A 68 4.69 9.79 20.02
N THR A 69 4.89 9.87 18.70
CA THR A 69 5.97 10.66 18.09
C THR A 69 5.58 12.13 17.86
N LEU A 70 4.30 12.48 17.96
CA LEU A 70 3.84 13.87 17.98
C LEU A 70 4.18 14.50 19.34
N GLY A 71 5.38 15.08 19.47
CA GLY A 71 5.66 16.00 20.59
C GLY A 71 7.10 16.08 21.08
N ARG A 72 8.05 15.29 20.56
CA ARG A 72 9.44 15.30 21.05
C ARG A 72 10.48 15.34 19.95
N ALA A 73 10.47 16.39 19.12
CA ALA A 73 11.64 16.74 18.32
C ALA A 73 12.50 17.76 19.10
N ARG A 74 13.60 17.30 19.71
CA ARG A 74 14.61 18.17 20.37
C ARG A 74 15.73 18.62 19.42
N LYS A 75 15.68 18.23 18.15
CA LYS A 75 16.72 18.56 17.15
C LYS A 75 16.38 19.89 16.47
N LYS A 76 17.40 20.73 16.24
CA LYS A 76 17.26 22.05 15.60
C LYS A 76 16.67 21.85 14.20
N THR A 77 15.47 22.39 13.96
CA THR A 77 14.80 22.34 12.65
C THR A 77 15.64 23.12 11.64
N VAL A 78 16.05 22.46 10.55
CA VAL A 78 16.71 23.12 9.44
C VAL A 78 15.64 23.86 8.62
N PRO A 79 15.85 25.12 8.23
CA PRO A 79 14.90 25.84 7.39
C PRO A 79 14.75 25.16 6.02
N VAL A 80 13.51 25.00 5.55
CA VAL A 80 13.19 24.42 4.25
C VAL A 80 13.87 25.21 3.12
N TYR A 81 14.61 24.51 2.25
CA TYR A 81 15.35 25.15 1.17
C TYR A 81 14.45 25.47 -0.02
N MET A 82 14.00 26.74 -0.13
CA MET A 82 13.16 27.21 -1.24
C MET A 82 13.97 27.77 -2.42
N ALA A 83 15.09 27.13 -2.77
CA ALA A 83 15.95 27.53 -3.90
C ALA A 83 16.38 29.01 -3.87
N GLY A 84 16.84 29.51 -2.72
CA GLY A 84 17.27 30.90 -2.56
C GLY A 84 17.62 31.27 -1.11
N ILE A 85 17.73 32.57 -0.84
CA ILE A 85 17.91 33.11 0.52
C ILE A 85 16.55 33.10 1.22
N THR A 86 16.37 32.22 2.19
CA THR A 86 15.20 32.21 3.08
C THR A 86 15.31 33.37 4.07
N VAL A 87 14.35 34.29 4.04
CA VAL A 87 14.32 35.46 4.95
C VAL A 87 13.65 35.09 6.27
N ASP A 88 12.52 34.37 6.20
CA ASP A 88 11.83 33.84 7.37
C ASP A 88 11.33 32.42 7.07
N ALA A 89 11.95 31.43 7.73
CA ALA A 89 11.61 30.02 7.58
C ALA A 89 10.26 29.66 8.22
N GLY A 90 9.81 30.41 9.22
CA GLY A 90 8.52 30.17 9.89
C GLY A 90 7.32 30.64 9.06
N LYS A 91 7.49 31.75 8.33
CA LYS A 91 6.46 32.34 7.45
C LYS A 91 6.61 31.98 5.99
N ARG A 92 7.50 31.05 5.63
CA ARG A 92 7.75 30.64 4.23
C ARG A 92 8.10 31.83 3.31
N VAL A 93 8.88 32.80 3.80
CA VAL A 93 9.30 33.97 3.01
C VAL A 93 10.69 33.74 2.40
N PHE A 94 10.78 33.81 1.08
CA PHE A 94 12.01 33.68 0.31
C PHE A 94 12.27 34.93 -0.52
N ARG A 95 13.55 35.20 -0.79
CA ARG A 95 13.96 36.28 -1.69
C ARG A 95 13.84 35.79 -3.14
N GLY A 96 12.92 36.39 -3.91
CA GLY A 96 12.72 36.03 -5.31
C GLY A 96 13.88 36.45 -6.21
N SER A 97 13.88 35.99 -7.47
CA SER A 97 14.91 36.33 -8.47
C SER A 97 15.05 37.83 -8.74
N LEU A 98 13.99 38.61 -8.46
CA LEU A 98 13.96 40.07 -8.56
C LEU A 98 14.35 40.79 -7.25
N GLY A 99 14.91 40.08 -6.26
CA GLY A 99 15.43 40.67 -5.01
C GLY A 99 14.38 41.02 -3.94
N GLY A 100 13.08 40.99 -4.28
CA GLY A 100 11.97 41.20 -3.34
C GLY A 100 11.61 39.96 -2.53
N GLU A 101 11.09 40.18 -1.32
CA GLU A 101 10.57 39.12 -0.45
C GLU A 101 9.22 38.62 -0.96
N ARG A 102 9.08 37.30 -1.10
CA ARG A 102 7.82 36.64 -1.47
C ARG A 102 7.52 35.50 -0.51
N GLU A 103 6.27 35.42 -0.08
CA GLU A 103 5.76 34.31 0.73
C GLU A 103 5.31 33.17 -0.18
N ALA A 104 5.89 31.98 0.00
CA ALA A 104 5.46 30.75 -0.64
C ALA A 104 4.17 30.28 0.03
N SER A 105 3.03 30.67 -0.56
CA SER A 105 1.73 30.13 -0.21
C SER A 105 1.29 29.16 -1.30
N SER A 106 0.91 27.94 -0.90
CA SER A 106 0.11 27.07 -1.75
C SER A 106 -1.29 27.70 -1.78
N ARG A 107 -1.62 28.34 -2.89
CA ARG A 107 -2.96 28.88 -3.12
C ARG A 107 -3.57 28.08 -4.25
N ASN A 108 -4.71 27.44 -3.97
CA ASN A 108 -5.51 26.86 -5.03
C ASN A 108 -5.97 28.02 -5.93
N TRP A 109 -5.46 28.08 -7.16
CA TRP A 109 -5.74 29.18 -8.10
C TRP A 109 -7.24 29.24 -8.49
N TYR A 110 -8.00 28.21 -8.16
CA TYR A 110 -9.39 28.07 -8.53
C TYR A 110 -10.28 28.05 -7.29
N LEU A 111 -11.00 29.17 -7.09
CA LEU A 111 -12.28 29.22 -6.38
C LEU A 111 -12.26 29.05 -4.84
N GLU A 112 -11.35 29.69 -4.08
CA GLU A 112 -11.44 29.72 -2.60
C GLU A 112 -12.82 30.19 -2.08
N ASN A 113 -13.47 31.11 -2.80
CA ASN A 113 -14.78 31.64 -2.42
C ASN A 113 -15.94 30.64 -2.64
N ILE A 114 -15.75 29.61 -3.48
CA ILE A 114 -16.79 28.61 -3.79
C ILE A 114 -16.42 27.23 -3.21
N PHE A 115 -15.16 26.80 -3.33
CA PHE A 115 -14.60 25.51 -2.91
C PHE A 115 -13.48 25.65 -1.85
N GLY A 116 -13.54 26.65 -0.98
CA GLY A 116 -12.57 26.78 0.12
C GLY A 116 -12.65 25.60 1.11
N GLU A 117 -11.50 25.15 1.59
CA GLU A 117 -11.33 24.03 2.54
C GLU A 117 -12.31 24.12 3.72
N LYS A 118 -12.45 25.30 4.35
CA LYS A 118 -13.39 25.53 5.46
C LYS A 118 -14.86 25.24 5.14
N ARG A 119 -15.28 25.39 3.89
CA ARG A 119 -16.65 25.12 3.44
C ARG A 119 -16.83 23.70 2.95
N LEU A 120 -15.78 23.07 2.40
CA LEU A 120 -15.83 21.71 1.87
C LEU A 120 -15.63 20.64 2.95
N ASP A 121 -14.85 20.95 3.99
CA ASP A 121 -14.46 19.99 5.02
C ASP A 121 -15.65 19.46 5.82
N LYS A 122 -16.58 20.34 6.20
CA LYS A 122 -17.81 19.97 6.92
C LYS A 122 -18.74 19.05 6.11
N PRO A 123 -19.17 19.40 4.88
CA PRO A 123 -20.03 18.52 4.09
C PRO A 123 -19.31 17.23 3.68
N ALA A 124 -18.00 17.25 3.41
CA ALA A 124 -17.24 16.04 3.11
C ALA A 124 -17.18 15.09 4.32
N THR A 125 -16.92 15.61 5.52
CA THR A 125 -16.91 14.82 6.77
C THR A 125 -18.30 14.23 7.06
N ILE A 126 -19.37 15.01 6.87
CA ILE A 126 -20.75 14.52 7.07
C ILE A 126 -21.08 13.44 6.03
N LEU A 127 -20.78 13.67 4.75
CA LEU A 127 -21.04 12.70 3.68
C LEU A 127 -20.28 11.39 3.92
N THR A 128 -19.00 11.45 4.25
CA THR A 128 -18.19 10.26 4.55
C THR A 128 -18.72 9.53 5.79
N ALA A 129 -19.05 10.23 6.87
CA ALA A 129 -19.66 9.62 8.05
C ALA A 129 -21.00 8.94 7.73
N VAL A 130 -21.86 9.58 6.93
CA VAL A 130 -23.13 9.00 6.48
C VAL A 130 -22.91 7.77 5.62
N VAL A 131 -21.96 7.79 4.68
CA VAL A 131 -21.64 6.62 3.84
C VAL A 131 -21.07 5.48 4.69
N ILE A 132 -20.23 5.76 5.69
CA ILE A 132 -19.72 4.75 6.63
C ILE A 132 -20.87 4.14 7.42
N VAL A 133 -21.73 4.96 8.04
CA VAL A 133 -22.87 4.45 8.82
C VAL A 133 -23.85 3.70 7.92
N ALA A 134 -24.12 4.19 6.70
CA ALA A 134 -24.98 3.52 5.74
C ALA A 134 -24.40 2.19 5.26
N SER A 135 -23.09 2.10 5.03
CA SER A 135 -22.43 0.84 4.64
C SER A 135 -22.39 -0.17 5.79
N ILE A 136 -22.18 0.28 7.03
CA ILE A 136 -22.29 -0.57 8.23
C ILE A 136 -23.72 -1.06 8.38
N CYS A 137 -24.73 -0.17 8.32
CA CYS A 137 -26.13 -0.55 8.38
C CYS A 137 -26.52 -1.49 7.21
N ALA A 138 -26.06 -1.23 5.99
CA ALA A 138 -26.32 -2.10 4.85
C ALA A 138 -25.68 -3.49 5.04
N SER A 139 -24.49 -3.59 5.65
CA SER A 139 -23.89 -4.88 5.98
C SER A 139 -24.69 -5.64 7.06
N VAL A 140 -25.24 -4.92 8.04
CA VAL A 140 -26.11 -5.46 9.11
C VAL A 140 -27.44 -5.96 8.54
N PHE A 141 -28.06 -5.17 7.67
CA PHE A 141 -29.37 -5.48 7.08
C PHE A 141 -29.30 -6.49 5.94
N ALA A 142 -28.26 -6.44 5.10
CA ALA A 142 -27.98 -7.49 4.12
C ALA A 142 -27.87 -8.83 4.86
N GLY A 143 -27.20 -8.84 6.03
CA GLY A 143 -27.05 -10.08 6.76
C GLY A 143 -28.34 -10.67 7.34
N GLY A 144 -29.27 -9.82 7.77
CA GLY A 144 -30.62 -10.24 8.16
C GLY A 144 -31.50 -10.66 6.97
N LEU A 145 -31.34 -10.01 5.81
CA LEU A 145 -32.13 -10.32 4.60
C LEU A 145 -31.71 -11.66 3.98
N PHE A 146 -30.41 -11.93 3.90
CA PHE A 146 -29.86 -13.20 3.40
C PHE A 146 -30.12 -14.38 4.35
N ALA A 147 -30.19 -14.15 5.67
CA ALA A 147 -30.59 -15.17 6.64
C ALA A 147 -32.09 -15.52 6.58
N ALA A 148 -32.95 -14.59 6.13
CA ALA A 148 -34.39 -14.79 6.01
C ALA A 148 -34.80 -15.45 4.67
N SER A 149 -34.04 -15.23 3.59
CA SER A 149 -34.21 -15.92 2.31
C SER A 149 -33.41 -17.23 2.32
N GLY A 150 -34.02 -18.32 2.78
CA GLY A 150 -33.39 -19.65 2.93
C GLY A 150 -32.91 -20.35 1.64
N ALA A 151 -32.24 -19.67 0.72
CA ALA A 151 -31.59 -20.28 -0.44
C ALA A 151 -30.65 -19.28 -1.16
N VAL A 152 -29.45 -19.04 -0.63
CA VAL A 152 -28.20 -19.00 -1.43
C VAL A 152 -27.05 -19.37 -0.48
N SER A 153 -27.00 -20.62 -0.03
CA SER A 153 -25.74 -21.16 0.48
C SER A 153 -24.83 -21.28 -0.74
N LEU A 154 -23.95 -20.30 -0.95
CA LEU A 154 -22.87 -20.45 -1.92
C LEU A 154 -22.15 -21.76 -1.55
N PRO A 155 -22.11 -22.78 -2.44
CA PRO A 155 -21.27 -23.95 -2.23
C PRO A 155 -19.80 -23.48 -2.30
N ILE A 156 -19.34 -22.88 -1.21
CA ILE A 156 -17.93 -22.78 -0.90
C ILE A 156 -17.48 -24.22 -0.82
N TYR A 157 -16.65 -24.64 -1.77
CA TYR A 157 -15.86 -25.85 -1.63
C TYR A 157 -15.31 -25.85 -0.20
N LEU A 158 -15.75 -26.82 0.62
CA LEU A 158 -15.14 -27.21 1.88
C LEU A 158 -13.62 -27.05 1.74
N GLN A 159 -12.91 -26.29 2.57
CA GLN A 159 -12.94 -26.22 4.02
C GLN A 159 -12.24 -24.91 4.45
N THR A 160 -12.78 -24.17 5.43
CA THR A 160 -12.00 -23.15 6.17
C THR A 160 -11.00 -23.87 7.09
N ALA A 161 -10.09 -24.63 6.50
CA ALA A 161 -8.89 -25.07 7.18
C ALA A 161 -7.99 -23.84 7.26
N THR A 162 -8.07 -23.14 8.39
CA THR A 162 -6.88 -22.42 8.85
C THR A 162 -5.81 -23.48 9.00
N LEU A 163 -4.84 -23.50 8.08
CA LEU A 163 -3.72 -24.43 8.15
C LEU A 163 -2.83 -23.92 9.28
N ASN A 164 -3.22 -24.28 10.51
CA ASN A 164 -2.48 -24.15 11.76
C ASN A 164 -1.38 -23.07 11.71
N GLU A 165 -1.78 -21.79 11.82
CA GLU A 165 -0.84 -20.67 11.93
C GLU A 165 -0.07 -20.80 13.25
N SER A 166 1.00 -21.59 13.25
CA SER A 166 1.97 -21.48 14.32
C SER A 166 2.59 -20.08 14.19
N VAL A 167 2.44 -19.23 15.22
CA VAL A 167 3.15 -17.94 15.34
C VAL A 167 4.66 -18.11 15.07
N PHE A 168 5.18 -19.32 15.31
CA PHE A 168 6.53 -19.71 14.98
C PHE A 168 6.84 -19.69 13.47
N SER A 169 5.93 -20.17 12.61
CA SER A 169 6.10 -20.13 11.15
C SER A 169 6.11 -18.71 10.59
N THR A 170 5.24 -17.83 11.10
CA THR A 170 5.23 -16.41 10.70
C THR A 170 6.46 -15.67 11.22
N LEU A 171 6.93 -15.96 12.42
CA LEU A 171 8.21 -15.43 12.94
C LEU A 171 9.40 -15.88 12.09
N ILE A 172 9.47 -17.15 11.69
CA ILE A 172 10.50 -17.64 10.76
C ILE A 172 10.37 -16.92 9.42
N GLY A 173 9.16 -16.77 8.89
CA GLY A 173 8.89 -16.03 7.66
C GLY A 173 9.43 -14.60 7.73
N ILE A 174 9.20 -13.90 8.84
CA ILE A 174 9.72 -12.53 9.08
C ILE A 174 11.25 -12.53 9.10
N VAL A 175 11.89 -13.45 9.83
CA VAL A 175 13.36 -13.51 9.92
C VAL A 175 13.99 -13.83 8.56
N VAL A 176 13.40 -14.76 7.80
CA VAL A 176 13.85 -15.11 6.46
C VAL A 176 13.66 -13.91 5.52
N PHE A 177 12.49 -13.26 5.54
CA PHE A 177 12.21 -12.12 4.68
C PHE A 177 13.06 -10.89 5.01
N LEU A 178 13.43 -10.70 6.28
CA LEU A 178 14.35 -9.65 6.72
C LEU A 178 15.71 -9.70 5.98
N VAL A 179 16.19 -10.91 5.66
CA VAL A 179 17.44 -11.11 4.94
C VAL A 179 17.20 -11.25 3.44
N ALA A 180 16.24 -12.09 3.05
CA ALA A 180 15.96 -12.39 1.65
C ALA A 180 15.37 -11.20 0.89
N GLY A 181 14.49 -10.42 1.51
CA GLY A 181 13.84 -9.25 0.89
C GLY A 181 14.84 -8.22 0.39
N PRO A 182 15.73 -7.68 1.24
CA PRO A 182 16.75 -6.72 0.80
C PRO A 182 17.74 -7.29 -0.22
N VAL A 183 18.12 -8.58 -0.10
CA VAL A 183 19.07 -9.21 -1.02
C VAL A 183 18.45 -9.41 -2.40
N LEU A 184 17.27 -10.05 -2.47
CA LEU A 184 16.56 -10.27 -3.73
C LEU A 184 16.14 -8.94 -4.37
N GLY A 185 15.65 -7.99 -3.58
CA GLY A 185 15.26 -6.68 -4.08
C GLY A 185 16.45 -5.87 -4.61
N CYS A 186 17.65 -6.00 -4.01
CA CYS A 186 18.88 -5.42 -4.56
C CYS A 186 19.24 -6.02 -5.93
N LEU A 187 19.11 -7.35 -6.08
CA LEU A 187 19.37 -8.02 -7.35
C LEU A 187 18.37 -7.59 -8.43
N LEU A 188 17.08 -7.51 -8.08
CA LEU A 188 16.03 -7.04 -8.99
C LEU A 188 16.26 -5.58 -9.43
N ALA A 189 16.57 -4.68 -8.50
CA ALA A 189 16.92 -3.29 -8.81
C ALA A 189 18.18 -3.18 -9.69
N GLY A 190 19.15 -4.08 -9.49
CA GLY A 190 20.34 -4.15 -10.34
C GLY A 190 20.01 -4.64 -11.76
N LEU A 191 19.15 -5.66 -11.87
CA LEU A 191 18.64 -6.17 -13.15
C LEU A 191 17.87 -5.09 -13.91
N ASP A 192 16.98 -4.34 -13.24
CA ASP A 192 16.23 -3.23 -13.84
C ASP A 192 17.17 -2.21 -14.50
N ARG A 193 18.23 -1.79 -13.81
CA ARG A 193 19.23 -0.85 -14.36
C ARG A 193 19.97 -1.41 -15.57
N ILE A 194 20.32 -2.70 -15.56
CA ILE A 194 21.04 -3.35 -16.68
C ILE A 194 20.12 -3.47 -17.90
N ILE A 195 18.90 -3.95 -17.70
CA ILE A 195 17.95 -4.19 -18.77
C ILE A 195 17.55 -2.85 -19.39
N SER A 196 17.18 -1.85 -18.58
CA SER A 196 16.84 -0.51 -19.07
C SER A 196 17.99 0.14 -19.84
N ALA A 197 19.25 0.03 -19.37
CA ALA A 197 20.41 0.55 -20.10
C ALA A 197 20.60 -0.15 -21.45
N ARG A 198 20.44 -1.48 -21.51
CA ARG A 198 20.55 -2.26 -22.74
C ARG A 198 19.46 -1.90 -23.75
N MET A 199 18.22 -1.67 -23.31
CA MET A 199 17.15 -1.20 -24.19
C MET A 199 17.47 0.15 -24.82
N GLN A 200 18.21 1.01 -24.12
CA GLN A 200 18.67 2.31 -24.61
C GLN A 200 19.97 2.24 -25.44
N GLY A 201 20.48 1.04 -25.73
CA GLY A 201 21.75 0.85 -26.46
C GLY A 201 23.00 1.21 -25.67
N ARG A 202 22.91 1.30 -24.34
CA ARG A 202 24.03 1.64 -23.44
C ARG A 202 24.43 0.42 -22.60
N VAL A 203 25.68 0.41 -22.13
CA VAL A 203 26.15 -0.60 -21.17
C VAL A 203 25.68 -0.20 -19.77
N GLY A 204 24.91 -1.08 -19.12
CA GLY A 204 24.42 -0.86 -17.76
C GLY A 204 25.50 -1.06 -16.67
N PRO A 205 25.26 -0.54 -15.45
CA PRO A 205 26.15 -0.73 -14.30
C PRO A 205 26.18 -2.20 -13.82
N PRO A 206 27.16 -2.60 -12.97
CA PRO A 206 27.19 -3.95 -12.41
C PRO A 206 25.97 -4.25 -11.52
N LEU A 207 25.59 -5.53 -11.43
CA LEU A 207 24.39 -5.99 -10.72
C LEU A 207 24.34 -5.55 -9.24
N LEU A 208 25.50 -5.50 -8.58
CA LEU A 208 25.62 -5.13 -7.16
C LEU A 208 25.69 -3.61 -6.92
N GLN A 209 25.52 -2.78 -7.96
CA GLN A 209 25.55 -1.32 -7.81
C GLN A 209 24.55 -0.78 -6.77
N PRO A 210 23.29 -1.25 -6.71
CA PRO A 210 22.34 -0.74 -5.71
C PRO A 210 22.81 -0.95 -4.27
N TYR A 211 23.51 -2.06 -3.99
CA TYR A 211 24.12 -2.30 -2.68
C TYR A 211 25.17 -1.25 -2.31
N TYR A 212 26.05 -0.90 -3.26
CA TYR A 212 27.05 0.14 -3.03
C TYR A 212 26.42 1.52 -2.84
N ASP A 213 25.32 1.82 -3.52
CA ASP A 213 24.57 3.06 -3.36
C ASP A 213 23.95 3.17 -1.97
N VAL A 214 23.31 2.10 -1.46
CA VAL A 214 22.77 2.07 -0.09
C VAL A 214 23.89 2.18 0.95
N ARG A 215 25.01 1.47 0.77
CA ARG A 215 26.18 1.59 1.64
C ARG A 215 26.70 3.03 1.69
N LYS A 216 26.76 3.70 0.54
CA LYS A 216 27.13 5.12 0.44
C LYS A 216 26.14 6.01 1.18
N LEU A 217 24.84 5.77 1.04
CA LEU A 217 23.81 6.54 1.74
C LEU A 217 23.88 6.38 3.26
N ILE A 218 24.18 5.18 3.76
CA ILE A 218 24.36 4.92 5.20
C ILE A 218 25.55 5.69 5.79
N ALA A 219 26.62 5.83 5.01
CA ALA A 219 27.82 6.58 5.39
C ALA A 219 27.67 8.10 5.22
N LYS A 220 26.64 8.56 4.51
CA LYS A 220 26.41 9.98 4.26
C LYS A 220 25.72 10.64 5.45
N ASP A 221 26.07 11.88 5.72
CA ASP A 221 25.44 12.68 6.77
C ASP A 221 23.94 12.84 6.53
N ASP A 222 23.19 12.67 7.61
CA ASP A 222 21.75 12.82 7.62
C ASP A 222 21.38 14.27 7.97
N VAL A 223 20.94 14.99 6.93
CA VAL A 223 20.47 16.39 6.99
C VAL A 223 18.93 16.43 7.03
N SER A 224 18.27 15.36 7.51
CA SER A 224 16.82 15.31 7.68
C SER A 224 16.30 16.56 8.39
N VAL A 225 15.23 17.16 7.84
CA VAL A 225 14.62 18.38 8.38
C VAL A 225 14.01 18.14 9.76
N ASN A 226 13.51 16.93 10.00
CA ASN A 226 12.81 16.53 11.22
C ASN A 226 13.17 15.10 11.67
N THR A 227 13.30 14.87 12.98
CA THR A 227 13.53 13.52 13.54
C THR A 227 12.32 12.60 13.40
N VAL A 228 11.13 13.18 13.28
CA VAL A 228 9.87 12.45 13.12
C VAL A 228 9.82 11.73 11.76
N GLU A 229 10.37 12.35 10.71
CA GLU A 229 10.50 11.79 9.36
C GLU A 229 11.21 10.42 9.40
N GLY A 230 12.39 10.37 10.03
CA GLY A 230 13.17 9.13 10.15
C GLY A 230 12.46 8.05 10.97
N THR A 231 11.58 8.43 11.90
CA THR A 231 10.80 7.48 12.69
C THR A 231 9.68 6.86 11.85
N TYR A 232 8.93 7.67 11.11
CA TYR A 232 7.87 7.18 10.22
C TYR A 232 8.43 6.29 9.09
N ILE A 233 9.58 6.64 8.50
CA ILE A 233 10.22 5.78 7.50
C ILE A 233 10.67 4.45 8.11
N THR A 234 11.19 4.46 9.34
CA THR A 234 11.57 3.21 10.02
C THR A 234 10.33 2.34 10.26
N MET A 235 9.21 2.96 10.63
CA MET A 235 7.94 2.27 10.83
C MET A 235 7.41 1.67 9.51
N ALA A 236 7.45 2.42 8.41
CA ALA A 236 7.07 1.93 7.08
C ALA A 236 7.93 0.72 6.65
N LEU A 237 9.25 0.78 6.87
CA LEU A 237 10.14 -0.35 6.61
C LEU A 237 9.78 -1.57 7.46
N VAL A 238 9.55 -1.39 8.77
CA VAL A 238 9.16 -2.50 9.66
C VAL A 238 7.84 -3.13 9.22
N PHE A 239 6.83 -2.33 8.85
CA PHE A 239 5.55 -2.88 8.39
C PHE A 239 5.66 -3.61 7.06
N THR A 240 6.47 -3.12 6.13
CA THR A 240 6.75 -3.83 4.87
C THR A 240 7.42 -5.17 5.15
N LEU A 241 8.36 -5.22 6.10
CA LEU A 241 9.04 -6.46 6.49
C LEU A 241 8.10 -7.45 7.18
N ILE A 242 7.23 -6.97 8.08
CA ILE A 242 6.21 -7.82 8.72
C ILE A 242 5.24 -8.35 7.66
N ALA A 243 4.81 -7.51 6.71
CA ALA A 243 3.92 -7.94 5.64
C ALA A 243 4.53 -9.06 4.79
N GLY A 244 5.78 -8.90 4.35
CA GLY A 244 6.47 -9.96 3.62
C GLY A 244 6.70 -11.21 4.47
N GLY A 245 7.00 -11.05 5.75
CA GLY A 245 7.12 -12.17 6.67
C GLY A 245 5.83 -12.98 6.85
N VAL A 246 4.69 -12.29 6.96
CA VAL A 246 3.35 -12.93 6.99
C VAL A 246 3.08 -13.66 5.67
N PHE A 247 3.40 -13.04 4.53
CA PHE A 247 3.20 -13.65 3.22
C PHE A 247 4.04 -14.92 3.02
N PHE A 248 5.35 -14.86 3.26
CA PHE A 248 6.25 -16.01 3.11
C PHE A 248 6.11 -17.04 4.23
N GLY A 249 5.59 -16.64 5.38
CA GLY A 249 5.19 -17.54 6.47
C GLY A 249 3.92 -18.33 6.19
N GLY A 250 3.22 -18.07 5.07
CA GLY A 250 2.00 -18.76 4.69
C GLY A 250 0.73 -18.23 5.38
N GLY A 251 0.81 -17.08 6.05
CA GLY A 251 -0.30 -16.51 6.80
C GLY A 251 -1.34 -15.82 5.92
N ASN A 252 -2.27 -15.12 6.56
CA ASN A 252 -3.40 -14.47 5.91
C ASN A 252 -2.98 -13.37 4.89
N PHE A 253 -3.39 -13.54 3.63
CA PHE A 253 -3.11 -12.60 2.54
C PHE A 253 -3.77 -11.23 2.74
N LEU A 254 -5.01 -11.19 3.24
CA LEU A 254 -5.72 -9.94 3.52
C LEU A 254 -4.95 -9.11 4.56
N MET A 255 -4.39 -9.77 5.58
CA MET A 255 -3.53 -9.13 6.57
C MET A 255 -2.26 -8.56 5.92
N CYS A 256 -1.61 -9.31 5.03
CA CYS A 256 -0.46 -8.81 4.27
C CYS A 256 -0.81 -7.54 3.48
N VAL A 257 -1.97 -7.49 2.81
CA VAL A 257 -2.43 -6.30 2.08
C VAL A 257 -2.56 -5.11 3.03
N PHE A 258 -3.22 -5.27 4.18
CA PHE A 258 -3.39 -4.19 5.15
C PHE A 258 -2.07 -3.68 5.73
N LEU A 259 -1.10 -4.56 5.98
CA LEU A 259 0.21 -4.15 6.48
C LEU A 259 1.00 -3.34 5.45
N VAL A 260 0.89 -3.68 4.16
CA VAL A 260 1.53 -2.91 3.07
C VAL A 260 0.84 -1.56 2.86
N THR A 261 -0.50 -1.49 2.92
CA THR A 261 -1.21 -0.20 2.79
C THR A 261 -0.86 0.73 3.94
N LEU A 262 -0.75 0.18 5.14
CA LEU A 262 -0.31 0.91 6.31
C LEU A 262 1.16 1.38 6.23
N SER A 263 2.07 0.57 5.69
CA SER A 263 3.43 1.03 5.37
C SER A 263 3.40 2.26 4.45
N ALA A 264 2.58 2.21 3.39
CA ALA A 264 2.43 3.32 2.45
C ALA A 264 1.91 4.59 3.15
N LEU A 265 0.98 4.46 4.11
CA LEU A 265 0.51 5.60 4.91
C LEU A 265 1.64 6.24 5.74
N PHE A 266 2.49 5.43 6.40
CA PHE A 266 3.64 5.96 7.13
C PHE A 266 4.65 6.65 6.21
N PHE A 267 4.85 6.12 5.00
CA PHE A 267 5.71 6.75 4.00
C PHE A 267 5.17 8.12 3.57
N ILE A 268 3.85 8.24 3.35
CA ILE A 268 3.18 9.51 3.03
C ILE A 268 3.28 10.51 4.21
N LEU A 269 3.05 10.05 5.44
CA LEU A 269 3.17 10.90 6.64
C LEU A 269 4.59 11.40 6.86
N ALA A 270 5.61 10.60 6.53
CA ALA A 270 7.00 11.03 6.56
C ALA A 270 7.22 12.24 5.64
N ALA A 271 6.67 12.21 4.43
CA ALA A 271 6.79 13.31 3.48
C ALA A 271 6.10 14.59 3.94
N TYR A 272 4.88 14.51 4.49
CA TYR A 272 4.20 15.68 5.09
C TYR A 272 4.97 16.27 6.28
N SER A 273 5.71 15.43 7.03
CA SER A 273 6.46 15.89 8.20
C SER A 273 7.64 16.81 7.86
N SER A 274 8.10 16.80 6.60
CA SER A 274 9.20 17.63 6.09
C SER A 274 8.78 19.09 5.80
N ARG A 275 7.48 19.37 5.70
CA ARG A 275 6.88 20.72 5.54
C ARG A 275 7.39 21.54 4.35
N SER A 276 7.97 20.90 3.32
CA SER A 276 8.37 21.59 2.09
C SER A 276 7.25 21.55 1.04
N PRO A 277 7.01 22.64 0.29
CA PRO A 277 5.96 22.67 -0.72
C PRO A 277 6.10 21.57 -1.79
N TYR A 278 7.35 21.19 -2.12
CA TYR A 278 7.61 20.14 -3.10
C TYR A 278 7.30 18.74 -2.56
N ALA A 279 7.64 18.47 -1.29
CA ALA A 279 7.28 17.22 -0.63
C ALA A 279 5.77 17.10 -0.40
N GLU A 280 5.09 18.18 -0.02
CA GLU A 280 3.63 18.23 0.17
C GLU A 280 2.90 17.86 -1.13
N ILE A 281 3.25 18.49 -2.27
CA ILE A 281 2.63 18.17 -3.57
C ILE A 281 2.94 16.72 -4.01
N GLY A 282 4.16 16.22 -3.72
CA GLY A 282 4.51 14.82 -3.97
C GLY A 282 3.67 13.84 -3.14
N ALA A 283 3.47 14.15 -1.86
CA ALA A 283 2.66 13.35 -0.95
C ALA A 283 1.18 13.32 -1.37
N ASP A 284 0.62 14.46 -1.80
CA ASP A 284 -0.74 14.53 -2.35
C ASP A 284 -0.89 13.59 -3.56
N ARG A 285 0.13 13.53 -4.44
CA ARG A 285 0.14 12.61 -5.59
C ARG A 285 0.28 11.15 -5.17
N GLU A 286 1.06 10.83 -4.13
CA GLU A 286 1.17 9.47 -3.61
C GLU A 286 -0.19 9.00 -3.08
N ILE A 287 -0.91 9.87 -2.35
CA ILE A 287 -2.27 9.56 -1.84
C ILE A 287 -3.23 9.25 -2.98
N LEU A 288 -3.21 10.06 -4.04
CA LEU A 288 -4.04 9.80 -5.22
C LEU A 288 -3.70 8.46 -5.88
N GLN A 289 -2.43 8.07 -5.90
CA GLN A 289 -2.01 6.76 -6.40
C GLN A 289 -2.46 5.62 -5.50
N VAL A 290 -2.30 5.76 -4.18
CA VAL A 290 -2.77 4.77 -3.20
C VAL A 290 -4.26 4.52 -3.35
N MET A 291 -5.05 5.60 -3.40
CA MET A 291 -6.50 5.53 -3.63
C MET A 291 -6.86 4.87 -4.98
N SER A 292 -6.00 4.98 -5.99
CA SER A 292 -6.25 4.42 -7.32
C SER A 292 -6.10 2.91 -7.36
N TYR A 293 -5.06 2.37 -6.74
CA TYR A 293 -4.69 0.95 -6.89
C TYR A 293 -5.22 0.06 -5.76
N GLU A 294 -5.50 0.62 -4.59
CA GLU A 294 -5.90 -0.14 -3.40
C GLU A 294 -7.18 -0.98 -3.60
N PRO A 295 -8.23 -0.50 -4.28
CA PRO A 295 -9.42 -1.31 -4.58
C PRO A 295 -9.08 -2.60 -5.34
N MET A 296 -8.15 -2.53 -6.30
CA MET A 296 -7.74 -3.70 -7.07
C MET A 296 -7.02 -4.74 -6.22
N ILE A 297 -6.12 -4.30 -5.32
CA ILE A 297 -5.40 -5.21 -4.44
C ILE A 297 -6.38 -5.95 -3.51
N LEU A 298 -7.43 -5.25 -3.04
CA LEU A 298 -8.50 -5.90 -2.27
C LEU A 298 -9.30 -6.90 -3.13
N PHE A 299 -9.58 -6.60 -4.40
CA PHE A 299 -10.21 -7.57 -5.30
C PHE A 299 -9.34 -8.81 -5.56
N VAL A 300 -8.01 -8.71 -5.52
CA VAL A 300 -7.12 -9.89 -5.55
C VAL A 300 -7.36 -10.79 -4.34
N ALA A 301 -7.47 -10.22 -3.13
CA ALA A 301 -7.76 -10.99 -1.92
C ALA A 301 -9.13 -11.67 -1.98
N VAL A 302 -10.15 -10.98 -2.49
CA VAL A 302 -11.49 -11.55 -2.68
C VAL A 302 -11.47 -12.64 -3.77
N GLY A 303 -10.74 -12.43 -4.87
CA GLY A 303 -10.58 -13.43 -5.93
C GLY A 303 -9.87 -14.70 -5.44
N MET A 304 -8.89 -14.56 -4.55
CA MET A 304 -8.23 -15.68 -3.87
C MET A 304 -9.23 -16.47 -3.02
N LEU A 305 -10.04 -15.79 -2.20
CA LEU A 305 -11.06 -16.45 -1.39
C LEU A 305 -12.06 -17.24 -2.26
N LEU A 306 -12.55 -16.65 -3.35
CA LEU A 306 -13.56 -17.29 -4.20
C LEU A 306 -13.00 -18.47 -5.02
N SER A 307 -11.69 -18.49 -5.28
CA SER A 307 -11.05 -19.55 -6.06
C SER A 307 -10.50 -20.69 -5.20
N LEU A 308 -9.91 -20.38 -4.04
CA LEU A 308 -9.25 -21.36 -3.16
C LEU A 308 -10.07 -21.69 -1.90
N GLY A 309 -11.06 -20.87 -1.53
CA GLY A 309 -11.84 -21.06 -0.31
C GLY A 309 -11.14 -20.64 0.99
N THR A 310 -9.93 -20.06 0.89
CA THR A 310 -9.14 -19.60 2.05
C THR A 310 -8.44 -18.27 1.76
N PHE A 311 -8.13 -17.54 2.84
CA PHE A 311 -7.30 -16.33 2.80
C PHE A 311 -5.81 -16.62 3.07
N ASP A 312 -5.46 -17.83 3.49
CA ASP A 312 -4.10 -18.16 3.88
C ASP A 312 -3.25 -18.46 2.65
N VAL A 313 -2.07 -17.85 2.56
CA VAL A 313 -1.15 -18.04 1.42
C VAL A 313 -0.68 -19.50 1.34
N ALA A 314 -0.60 -20.20 2.47
CA ALA A 314 -0.29 -21.63 2.52
C ALA A 314 -1.28 -22.48 1.70
N GLY A 315 -2.56 -22.09 1.64
CA GLY A 315 -3.59 -22.81 0.89
C GLY A 315 -3.37 -22.85 -0.63
N VAL A 316 -2.53 -21.96 -1.16
CA VAL A 316 -2.18 -21.93 -2.59
C VAL A 316 -1.45 -23.22 -3.01
N PHE A 317 -0.67 -23.82 -2.10
CA PHE A 317 0.08 -25.06 -2.38
C PHE A 317 -0.81 -26.31 -2.39
N GLU A 318 -1.99 -26.25 -1.76
CA GLU A 318 -2.92 -27.38 -1.67
C GLU A 318 -3.94 -27.39 -2.83
N GLY A 319 -3.98 -26.31 -3.62
CA GLY A 319 -4.86 -26.17 -4.78
C GLY A 319 -4.65 -27.26 -5.84
N ARG A 320 -5.77 -27.82 -6.32
CA ARG A 320 -5.79 -28.77 -7.45
C ARG A 320 -5.48 -28.11 -8.79
N ALA A 321 -5.79 -26.82 -8.93
CA ALA A 321 -5.56 -26.03 -10.14
C ALA A 321 -4.98 -24.66 -9.77
N PRO A 322 -4.19 -24.03 -10.66
CA PRO A 322 -3.65 -22.71 -10.40
C PRO A 322 -4.76 -21.65 -10.40
N MET A 323 -4.60 -20.66 -9.53
CA MET A 323 -5.56 -19.57 -9.34
C MET A 323 -5.85 -18.79 -10.62
N ILE A 324 -4.87 -18.73 -11.55
CA ILE A 324 -5.04 -18.05 -12.84
C ILE A 324 -6.21 -18.56 -13.67
N VAL A 325 -6.59 -19.84 -13.56
CA VAL A 325 -7.70 -20.42 -14.35
C VAL A 325 -9.03 -19.79 -13.95
N ALA A 326 -9.22 -19.57 -12.65
CA ALA A 326 -10.41 -18.94 -12.09
C ALA A 326 -10.33 -17.40 -12.12
N ALA A 327 -9.12 -16.83 -11.98
CA ALA A 327 -8.93 -15.41 -11.72
C ALA A 327 -8.10 -14.65 -12.78
N TRP A 328 -8.20 -15.05 -14.05
CA TRP A 328 -7.45 -14.41 -15.14
C TRP A 328 -7.74 -12.91 -15.35
N PRO A 329 -8.98 -12.37 -15.19
CA PRO A 329 -9.19 -10.94 -15.33
C PRO A 329 -8.61 -10.17 -14.15
N ILE A 330 -8.72 -10.71 -12.93
CA ILE A 330 -8.10 -10.12 -11.73
C ILE A 330 -6.58 -10.07 -11.90
N PHE A 331 -5.97 -11.08 -12.51
CA PHE A 331 -4.55 -11.07 -12.82
C PHE A 331 -4.17 -9.92 -13.77
N ILE A 332 -4.96 -9.68 -14.83
CA ILE A 332 -4.73 -8.53 -15.74
C ILE A 332 -4.85 -7.20 -14.99
N GLY A 333 -5.84 -7.07 -14.10
CA GLY A 333 -5.99 -5.89 -13.27
C GLY A 333 -4.81 -5.71 -12.30
N LEU A 334 -4.28 -6.79 -11.75
CA LEU A 334 -3.06 -6.78 -10.92
C LEU A 334 -1.87 -6.29 -11.74
N LEU A 335 -1.66 -6.81 -12.97
CA LEU A 335 -0.59 -6.33 -13.86
C LEU A 335 -0.70 -4.83 -14.12
N PHE A 336 -1.91 -4.32 -14.40
CA PHE A 336 -2.10 -2.88 -14.57
C PHE A 336 -1.75 -2.10 -13.30
N VAL A 337 -2.15 -2.57 -12.12
CA VAL A 337 -1.87 -1.90 -10.85
C VAL A 337 -0.40 -1.96 -10.44
N LEU A 338 0.32 -3.03 -10.81
CA LEU A 338 1.75 -3.14 -10.56
C LEU A 338 2.54 -1.99 -11.22
N THR A 339 2.14 -1.54 -12.41
CA THR A 339 2.75 -0.36 -13.07
C THR A 339 2.66 0.89 -12.19
N ILE A 340 1.53 1.09 -11.51
CA ILE A 340 1.31 2.23 -10.58
C ILE A 340 2.15 2.01 -9.32
N LYS A 341 2.11 0.80 -8.75
CA LYS A 341 2.70 0.50 -7.44
C LYS A 341 4.22 0.46 -7.47
N LEU A 342 4.82 -0.03 -8.56
CA LEU A 342 6.27 0.03 -8.80
C LEU A 342 6.76 1.45 -9.15
N ARG A 343 5.84 2.41 -9.29
CA ARG A 343 6.12 3.82 -9.62
C ARG A 343 6.94 3.94 -10.90
N LYS A 344 6.57 3.14 -11.90
CA LYS A 344 7.19 3.07 -13.23
C LYS A 344 6.40 3.93 -14.23
N SER A 345 7.05 4.44 -15.27
CA SER A 345 6.36 5.11 -16.38
C SER A 345 5.36 4.11 -16.99
N PRO A 346 4.11 4.51 -17.29
CA PRO A 346 3.57 5.87 -17.41
C PRO A 346 3.03 6.54 -16.13
N PHE A 347 3.05 5.85 -14.98
CA PHE A 347 2.41 6.27 -13.72
C PHE A 347 3.41 6.61 -12.61
N ASP A 348 4.56 7.18 -12.94
CA ASP A 348 5.60 7.64 -12.02
C ASP A 348 5.35 9.09 -11.52
N LEU A 349 4.12 9.33 -11.03
CA LEU A 349 3.61 10.67 -10.67
C LEU A 349 4.16 11.21 -9.35
N SER A 350 4.34 10.35 -8.35
CA SER A 350 4.68 10.75 -6.98
C SER A 350 6.15 10.56 -6.63
N TYR A 351 6.77 9.48 -7.10
CA TYR A 351 8.20 9.24 -6.95
C TYR A 351 8.78 8.86 -8.30
N SER A 352 9.98 9.34 -8.56
CA SER A 352 10.70 9.01 -9.77
C SER A 352 12.17 8.83 -9.47
N HIS A 353 12.73 7.76 -10.02
CA HIS A 353 14.15 7.43 -9.87
C HIS A 353 15.05 8.45 -10.59
N HIS A 354 14.47 9.23 -11.50
CA HIS A 354 15.09 10.39 -12.12
C HIS A 354 14.39 11.65 -11.63
N ALA A 355 15.13 12.73 -11.37
CA ALA A 355 14.50 14.01 -11.06
C ALA A 355 13.90 14.58 -12.35
N HIS A 356 12.58 14.50 -12.53
CA HIS A 356 11.90 15.06 -13.69
C HIS A 356 11.60 16.55 -13.51
N GLN A 357 11.31 17.22 -14.64
CA GLN A 357 11.12 18.66 -14.72
C GLN A 357 9.86 19.18 -14.00
N GLU A 358 8.88 18.32 -13.68
CA GLU A 358 7.63 18.76 -13.02
C GLU A 358 7.73 18.84 -11.49
N LEU A 359 8.35 17.85 -10.85
CA LEU A 359 8.58 17.79 -9.41
C LEU A 359 9.96 17.16 -9.18
N VAL A 360 10.81 17.86 -8.44
CA VAL A 360 12.11 17.36 -8.02
C VAL A 360 11.87 16.13 -7.16
N LYS A 361 12.13 14.90 -7.64
CA LYS A 361 12.09 13.60 -6.90
C LYS A 361 10.86 13.27 -6.00
N GLY A 362 9.85 14.14 -5.96
CA GLY A 362 8.57 14.02 -5.24
C GLY A 362 8.69 13.81 -3.73
N VAL A 363 8.18 12.68 -3.24
CA VAL A 363 8.03 12.34 -1.80
C VAL A 363 9.35 12.33 -1.02
N THR A 364 10.47 12.10 -1.69
CA THR A 364 11.80 11.91 -1.06
C THR A 364 12.72 13.12 -1.14
N THR A 365 12.21 14.28 -1.58
CA THR A 365 13.00 15.52 -1.77
C THR A 365 13.87 15.89 -0.58
N GLU A 366 13.28 15.88 0.61
CA GLU A 366 13.92 16.32 1.85
C GLU A 366 14.64 15.18 2.59
N MET A 367 14.51 13.94 2.09
CA MET A 367 15.07 12.75 2.74
C MET A 367 16.55 12.60 2.34
N SER A 368 17.43 12.41 3.32
CA SER A 368 18.87 12.39 3.08
C SER A 368 19.62 11.37 3.93
N GLY A 369 20.82 10.98 3.48
CA GLY A 369 21.68 10.03 4.18
C GLY A 369 20.98 8.72 4.54
N ARG A 370 20.90 8.43 5.84
CA ARG A 370 20.34 7.18 6.37
C ARG A 370 18.82 7.06 6.21
N THR A 371 18.06 8.16 6.19
CA THR A 371 16.60 8.07 6.00
C THR A 371 16.28 7.62 4.58
N LEU A 372 16.96 8.18 3.58
CA LEU A 372 16.82 7.78 2.19
C LEU A 372 17.28 6.32 1.96
N ALA A 373 18.33 5.86 2.66
CA ALA A 373 18.77 4.46 2.58
C ALA A 373 17.67 3.48 3.01
N LYS A 374 16.91 3.81 4.07
CA LYS A 374 15.79 2.99 4.54
C LYS A 374 14.64 2.95 3.52
N VAL A 375 14.36 4.07 2.84
CA VAL A 375 13.34 4.15 1.79
C VAL A 375 13.70 3.23 0.61
N GLU A 376 14.95 3.22 0.17
CA GLU A 376 15.41 2.33 -0.90
C GLU A 376 15.24 0.85 -0.51
N ILE A 377 15.63 0.47 0.71
CA ILE A 377 15.45 -0.91 1.21
C ILE A 377 13.97 -1.27 1.31
N MET A 378 13.13 -0.35 1.78
CA MET A 378 11.68 -0.54 1.86
C MET A 378 11.10 -0.82 0.48
N HIS A 379 11.45 -0.03 -0.54
CA HIS A 379 10.98 -0.25 -1.91
C HIS A 379 11.50 -1.57 -2.51
N TRP A 380 12.73 -1.97 -2.19
CA TRP A 380 13.23 -3.30 -2.58
C TRP A 380 12.39 -4.43 -1.99
N CYS A 381 12.00 -4.31 -0.71
CA CYS A 381 11.13 -5.28 -0.06
C CYS A 381 9.72 -5.27 -0.66
N GLU A 382 9.15 -4.10 -0.92
CA GLU A 382 7.86 -3.94 -1.61
C GLU A 382 7.88 -4.63 -2.99
N ASN A 383 8.92 -4.39 -3.79
CA ASN A 383 9.05 -4.99 -5.12
C ASN A 383 9.11 -6.52 -5.06
N VAL A 384 9.86 -7.09 -4.12
CA VAL A 384 9.92 -8.55 -3.93
C VAL A 384 8.54 -9.10 -3.56
N LEU A 385 7.82 -8.42 -2.67
CA LEU A 385 6.51 -8.82 -2.20
C LEU A 385 5.47 -8.78 -3.34
N PHE A 386 5.47 -7.74 -4.17
CA PHE A 386 4.54 -7.64 -5.30
C PHE A 386 4.83 -8.66 -6.40
N ILE A 387 6.10 -8.98 -6.66
CA ILE A 387 6.47 -10.06 -7.58
C ILE A 387 6.05 -11.42 -7.00
N ALA A 388 6.11 -11.59 -5.67
CA ALA A 388 5.62 -12.79 -5.01
C ALA A 388 4.08 -12.93 -5.12
N TRP A 389 3.33 -11.83 -5.10
CA TRP A 389 1.89 -11.84 -5.37
C TRP A 389 1.56 -12.27 -6.80
N VAL A 390 2.38 -11.89 -7.79
CA VAL A 390 2.26 -12.40 -9.17
C VAL A 390 2.53 -13.90 -9.20
N ALA A 391 3.60 -14.35 -8.54
CA ALA A 391 3.96 -15.77 -8.48
C ALA A 391 2.84 -16.63 -7.89
N MET A 392 2.13 -16.11 -6.88
CA MET A 392 1.00 -16.77 -6.22
C MET A 392 -0.10 -17.26 -7.19
N PHE A 393 -0.34 -16.55 -8.31
CA PHE A 393 -1.36 -16.95 -9.29
C PHE A 393 -1.02 -18.26 -10.03
N PHE A 394 0.26 -18.64 -10.04
CA PHE A 394 0.80 -19.75 -10.84
C PHE A 394 1.32 -20.91 -9.99
N VAL A 395 1.23 -20.83 -8.67
CA VAL A 395 1.57 -21.93 -7.77
C VAL A 395 0.36 -22.84 -7.57
N TRP A 396 0.59 -24.16 -7.59
CA TRP A 396 -0.37 -25.20 -7.22
C TRP A 396 0.36 -26.45 -6.73
N SER A 397 -0.38 -27.50 -6.35
CA SER A 397 0.16 -28.76 -5.78
C SER A 397 1.28 -29.47 -6.55
N ASN A 398 1.52 -29.15 -7.83
CA ASN A 398 2.63 -29.74 -8.59
C ASN A 398 3.95 -28.99 -8.30
N PRO A 399 5.05 -29.67 -7.95
CA PRO A 399 6.38 -29.04 -7.78
C PRO A 399 6.88 -28.26 -9.00
N ALA A 400 6.47 -28.62 -10.22
CA ALA A 400 6.80 -27.89 -11.44
C ALA A 400 6.19 -26.47 -11.48
N SER A 401 5.12 -26.23 -10.70
CA SER A 401 4.45 -24.93 -10.61
C SER A 401 5.37 -23.84 -10.07
N ILE A 402 6.32 -24.18 -9.19
CA ILE A 402 7.24 -23.20 -8.59
C ILE A 402 8.17 -22.62 -9.66
N LEU A 403 8.70 -23.47 -10.54
CA LEU A 403 9.57 -23.02 -11.64
C LEU A 403 8.78 -22.15 -12.63
N LEU A 404 7.54 -22.52 -12.94
CA LEU A 404 6.65 -21.73 -13.79
C LEU A 404 6.33 -20.38 -13.15
N ALA A 405 6.01 -20.35 -11.85
CA ALA A 405 5.72 -19.15 -11.11
C ALA A 405 6.91 -18.19 -11.10
N VAL A 406 8.13 -18.69 -10.87
CA VAL A 406 9.36 -17.88 -10.94
C VAL A 406 9.59 -17.34 -12.35
N ALA A 407 9.42 -18.17 -13.39
CA ALA A 407 9.59 -17.76 -14.77
C ALA A 407 8.59 -16.66 -15.17
N VAL A 408 7.31 -16.82 -14.80
CA VAL A 408 6.28 -15.82 -15.07
C VAL A 408 6.51 -14.55 -14.26
N ALA A 409 6.90 -14.65 -12.99
CA ALA A 409 7.20 -13.50 -12.15
C ALA A 409 8.34 -12.65 -12.73
N LEU A 410 9.41 -13.29 -13.23
CA LEU A 410 10.50 -12.61 -13.93
C LEU A 410 10.06 -12.04 -15.28
N ALA A 411 9.20 -12.75 -16.02
CA ALA A 411 8.66 -12.27 -17.29
C ALA A 411 7.76 -11.04 -17.11
N VAL A 412 6.93 -11.03 -16.06
CA VAL A 412 6.10 -9.88 -15.68
C VAL A 412 6.99 -8.72 -15.25
N TYR A 413 8.02 -8.96 -14.44
CA TYR A 413 8.97 -7.90 -14.08
C TYR A 413 9.69 -7.32 -15.30
N PHE A 414 10.09 -8.17 -16.26
CA PHE A 414 10.65 -7.71 -17.54
C PHE A 414 9.64 -6.91 -18.37
N LEU A 415 8.37 -7.33 -18.38
CA LEU A 415 7.28 -6.61 -19.05
C LEU A 415 7.06 -5.23 -18.43
N GLU A 416 7.12 -5.10 -17.10
CA GLU A 416 7.07 -3.80 -16.41
C GLU A 416 8.23 -2.89 -16.83
N ILE A 417 9.45 -3.43 -16.93
CA ILE A 417 10.62 -2.68 -17.41
C ILE A 417 10.45 -2.26 -18.89
N LEU A 418 9.86 -3.12 -19.71
CA LEU A 418 9.54 -2.77 -21.11
C LEU A 418 8.51 -1.64 -21.20
N ILE A 419 7.49 -1.65 -20.33
CA ILE A 419 6.48 -0.59 -20.28
C ILE A 419 7.16 0.74 -19.86
N ASP A 420 8.00 0.70 -18.83
CA ASP A 420 8.72 1.88 -18.30
C ASP A 420 9.55 2.58 -19.39
N ASN A 421 10.27 1.81 -20.21
CA ASN A 421 11.16 2.36 -21.24
C ASN A 421 10.44 2.80 -22.53
N ASN A 422 9.24 2.26 -22.82
CA ASN A 422 8.54 2.52 -24.07
C ASN A 422 7.39 3.53 -23.95
N PHE A 423 6.83 3.73 -22.74
CA PHE A 423 5.68 4.62 -22.55
C PHE A 423 6.09 6.01 -22.04
N ALA A 424 5.40 7.02 -22.55
CA ALA A 424 5.46 8.37 -22.02
C ALA A 424 4.57 8.52 -20.79
N ARG A 425 4.96 9.42 -19.88
CA ARG A 425 4.21 9.75 -18.68
C ARG A 425 2.79 10.21 -18.99
N VAL A 426 1.84 9.75 -18.19
CA VAL A 426 0.43 10.09 -18.31
C VAL A 426 -0.02 11.02 -17.18
N LYS A 427 -1.00 11.88 -17.45
CA LYS A 427 -1.56 12.79 -16.45
C LYS A 427 -2.29 12.04 -15.32
N TRP A 428 -2.26 12.59 -14.11
CA TRP A 428 -2.91 12.01 -12.94
C TRP A 428 -4.41 11.74 -13.11
N GLN A 429 -5.15 12.58 -13.86
CA GLN A 429 -6.58 12.33 -14.12
C GLN A 429 -6.81 11.06 -14.94
N ALA A 430 -5.95 10.82 -15.93
CA ALA A 430 -6.04 9.63 -16.75
C ALA A 430 -5.63 8.38 -15.95
N CYS A 431 -4.61 8.48 -15.08
CA CYS A 431 -4.27 7.41 -14.13
C CYS A 431 -5.47 6.99 -13.29
N LEU A 432 -6.15 7.95 -12.64
CA LEU A 432 -7.35 7.67 -11.84
C LEU A 432 -8.45 7.03 -12.68
N LYS A 433 -8.79 7.63 -13.83
CA LYS A 433 -9.85 7.13 -14.71
C LYS A 433 -9.57 5.70 -15.16
N TRP A 434 -8.36 5.41 -15.64
CA TRP A 434 -7.98 4.09 -16.12
C TRP A 434 -7.88 3.08 -14.99
N SER A 435 -7.29 3.44 -13.85
CA SER A 435 -7.19 2.54 -12.68
C SER A 435 -8.56 2.14 -12.16
N TRP A 436 -9.48 3.07 -12.01
CA TRP A 436 -10.84 2.77 -11.57
C TRP A 436 -11.60 1.95 -12.61
N THR A 437 -11.47 2.27 -13.90
CA THR A 437 -12.11 1.49 -14.97
C THR A 437 -11.60 0.05 -14.99
N VAL A 438 -10.27 -0.14 -14.95
CA VAL A 438 -9.66 -1.47 -14.93
C VAL A 438 -10.04 -2.22 -13.66
N SER A 439 -9.97 -1.57 -12.49
CA SER A 439 -10.30 -2.22 -11.21
C SER A 439 -11.76 -2.67 -11.14
N LEU A 440 -12.69 -1.82 -11.58
CA LEU A 440 -14.11 -2.14 -11.58
C LEU A 440 -14.43 -3.22 -12.63
N VAL A 441 -13.91 -3.09 -13.85
CA VAL A 441 -14.20 -4.07 -14.91
C VAL A 441 -13.53 -5.41 -14.60
N ALA A 442 -12.23 -5.43 -14.38
CA ALA A 442 -11.49 -6.67 -14.15
C ALA A 442 -11.81 -7.33 -12.80
N GLY A 443 -11.98 -6.52 -11.75
CA GLY A 443 -12.32 -6.99 -10.41
C GLY A 443 -13.78 -7.45 -10.30
N LEU A 444 -14.75 -6.57 -10.53
CA LEU A 444 -16.16 -6.89 -10.30
C LEU A 444 -16.71 -7.91 -11.29
N VAL A 445 -16.34 -7.83 -12.58
CA VAL A 445 -16.85 -8.80 -13.56
C VAL A 445 -16.36 -10.21 -13.22
N ASN A 446 -15.11 -10.34 -12.79
CA ASN A 446 -14.58 -11.64 -12.42
C ASN A 446 -15.18 -12.16 -11.12
N ILE A 447 -15.31 -11.31 -10.10
CA ILE A 447 -15.96 -11.67 -8.84
C ILE A 447 -17.41 -12.08 -9.09
N ALA A 448 -18.16 -11.30 -9.89
CA ALA A 448 -19.52 -11.66 -10.27
C ALA A 448 -19.57 -12.98 -11.04
N GLY A 449 -18.66 -13.20 -11.99
CA GLY A 449 -18.56 -14.46 -12.74
C GLY A 449 -18.28 -15.67 -11.84
N LEU A 450 -17.35 -15.54 -10.89
CA LEU A 450 -17.04 -16.60 -9.92
C LEU A 450 -18.22 -16.86 -8.97
N VAL A 451 -18.86 -15.80 -8.47
CA VAL A 451 -20.05 -15.93 -7.62
C VAL A 451 -21.18 -16.61 -8.38
N LEU A 452 -21.47 -16.20 -9.61
CA LEU A 452 -22.50 -16.85 -10.43
C LEU A 452 -22.18 -18.31 -10.71
N TYR A 453 -20.92 -18.62 -11.03
CA TYR A 453 -20.47 -20.00 -11.21
C TYR A 453 -20.71 -20.85 -9.96
N ILE A 454 -20.40 -20.31 -8.77
CA ILE A 454 -20.64 -20.97 -7.49
C ILE A 454 -22.15 -21.08 -7.18
N VAL A 455 -22.97 -20.09 -7.52
CA VAL A 455 -24.43 -20.15 -7.26
C VAL A 455 -25.13 -21.19 -8.13
N PHE A 456 -24.70 -21.34 -9.38
CA PHE A 456 -25.41 -22.14 -10.39
C PHE A 456 -24.85 -23.55 -10.64
N MET A 457 -23.66 -23.89 -10.12
CA MET A 457 -23.13 -25.26 -10.05
C MET A 457 -23.07 -25.73 -8.60
#